data_AF-Q1LED9-F1
#
_entry.id   AF-Q1LED9-F1
#
_cell.length_a   1.000
_cell.length_b   1.000
_cell.length_c   1.000
_cell.angle_alpha   90.00
_cell.angle_beta   90.00
_cell.angle_gamma   90.00
#
_symmetry.space_group_name_H-M   'P 1'
#
loop_
_entity.id
_entity.type
_entity.pdbx_description
1 polymer ?
#
loop_
_entity_poly.entity_id
_entity_poly.type
_entity_poly.pdbx_seq_one_letter_code
_entity_poly.pdbx_strand_id
1 'polypeptide(L)'
;MSNRPDFALAACTAIVLISGALPGLARAQMIPQKPIAYPARGQSSYQQSNDDGACYSWARQQTGIDPLQIASSPVPVIVPGGERVRGAAGGAAAGAVVGAIAGDAGKGAAAGAAAGTIAGGVAHRQQRRQAVATSAQIQANNGWAVTSYWQAWRACMTGRGYSVQ
;
A
#
# COMPACT_ATOMS: atom_id res chain seq x y z
N MET A 1 -7.90 50.60 52.31
CA MET A 1 -7.37 50.51 50.92
C MET A 1 -6.83 49.12 50.71
N SER A 2 -7.25 48.46 49.62
CA SER A 2 -6.71 47.25 48.99
C SER A 2 -7.69 46.07 48.94
N ASN A 3 -8.41 46.03 47.81
CA ASN A 3 -9.16 44.90 47.27
C ASN A 3 -8.28 43.68 47.06
N ARG A 4 -8.80 42.48 47.39
CA ARG A 4 -8.54 41.25 46.64
C ARG A 4 -9.85 40.45 46.61
N PRO A 5 -10.48 40.26 45.43
CA PRO A 5 -11.56 39.30 45.28
C PRO A 5 -10.99 37.89 45.05
N ASP A 6 -11.59 36.96 45.79
CA ASP A 6 -11.40 35.52 45.71
C ASP A 6 -11.87 34.97 44.35
N PHE A 7 -11.01 34.20 43.68
CA PHE A 7 -11.37 33.33 42.54
C PHE A 7 -10.83 31.93 42.88
N ALA A 8 -11.62 31.07 43.52
CA ALA A 8 -12.71 30.28 42.95
C ALA A 8 -12.24 29.34 41.82
N LEU A 9 -12.14 28.06 42.22
CA LEU A 9 -12.35 26.83 41.45
C LEU A 9 -11.61 26.61 40.13
N ALA A 10 -10.66 25.68 40.23
CA ALA A 10 -10.27 24.76 39.19
C ALA A 10 -11.47 23.99 38.61
N ALA A 11 -11.67 24.09 37.29
CA ALA A 11 -12.30 23.05 36.46
C ALA A 11 -12.21 23.45 34.98
N CYS A 12 -11.18 22.98 34.28
CA CYS A 12 -11.19 22.91 32.82
C CYS A 12 -10.48 21.61 32.41
N THR A 13 -11.12 20.48 32.69
CA THR A 13 -10.82 19.20 32.04
C THR A 13 -11.27 19.29 30.59
N ALA A 14 -10.37 19.75 29.72
CA ALA A 14 -10.52 19.61 28.28
C ALA A 14 -10.44 18.11 27.93
N ILE A 15 -11.59 17.49 27.69
CA ILE A 15 -11.69 16.17 27.07
C ILE A 15 -11.26 16.32 25.61
N VAL A 16 -9.98 16.06 25.34
CA VAL A 16 -9.46 15.90 23.98
C VAL A 16 -10.03 14.57 23.46
N LEU A 17 -11.05 14.65 22.61
CA LEU A 17 -11.50 13.53 21.79
C LEU A 17 -10.42 13.21 20.76
N ILE A 18 -9.46 12.37 21.18
CA ILE A 18 -8.49 11.73 20.28
C ILE A 18 -9.29 10.83 19.34
N SER A 19 -9.67 11.39 18.20
CA SER A 19 -10.23 10.64 17.09
C SER A 19 -9.14 9.67 16.62
N GLY A 20 -9.30 8.40 16.95
CA GLY A 20 -8.43 7.30 16.57
C GLY A 20 -8.33 7.17 15.07
N ALA A 21 -7.30 7.75 14.48
CA ALA A 21 -6.74 7.27 13.23
C ALA A 21 -5.74 6.17 13.61
N LEU A 22 -6.23 4.93 13.71
CA LEU A 22 -5.34 3.78 13.71
C LEU A 22 -4.63 3.78 12.35
N PRO A 23 -3.30 4.01 12.27
CA PRO A 23 -2.57 3.82 11.03
C PRO A 23 -2.78 2.37 10.61
N GLY A 24 -3.24 2.18 9.36
CA GLY A 24 -3.55 0.87 8.82
C GLY A 24 -2.37 -0.07 9.04
N LEU A 25 -2.64 -1.21 9.68
CA LEU A 25 -1.69 -2.30 9.80
C LEU A 25 -1.21 -2.64 8.38
N ALA A 26 0.02 -2.26 8.08
CA ALA A 26 0.74 -2.76 6.93
C ALA A 26 0.76 -4.29 7.08
N ARG A 27 -0.12 -4.97 6.37
CA ARG A 27 -0.04 -6.43 6.23
C ARG A 27 1.28 -6.67 5.50
N ALA A 28 2.28 -7.12 6.25
CA ALA A 28 3.52 -7.62 5.67
C ALA A 28 3.13 -8.76 4.71
N GLN A 29 3.17 -8.46 3.42
CA GLN A 29 2.97 -9.44 2.36
C GLN A 29 4.14 -10.42 2.45
N MET A 30 3.88 -11.64 2.92
CA MET A 30 4.90 -12.67 3.00
C MET A 30 5.17 -13.16 1.58
N ILE A 31 6.17 -12.59 0.91
CA ILE A 31 6.63 -13.11 -0.38
C ILE A 31 7.09 -14.54 -0.12
N PRO A 32 6.49 -15.57 -0.74
CA PRO A 32 6.86 -16.95 -0.48
C PRO A 32 8.34 -17.11 -0.83
N GLN A 33 9.15 -17.35 0.21
CA GLN A 33 10.59 -17.54 0.07
C GLN A 33 10.86 -18.90 -0.56
N LYS A 34 12.04 -19.02 -1.17
CA LYS A 34 12.54 -20.30 -1.63
C LYS A 34 12.52 -21.31 -0.47
N PRO A 35 11.86 -22.46 -0.61
CA PRO A 35 11.86 -23.49 0.41
C PRO A 35 13.25 -24.09 0.60
N ILE A 36 13.56 -24.52 1.82
CA ILE A 36 14.89 -25.04 2.14
C ILE A 36 14.88 -26.56 1.89
N ALA A 37 15.81 -27.03 1.04
CA ALA A 37 15.97 -28.44 0.74
C ALA A 37 17.19 -29.02 1.47
N TYR A 38 16.96 -30.03 2.31
CA TYR A 38 17.98 -30.77 3.03
C TYR A 38 18.37 -32.06 2.28
N PRO A 39 19.67 -32.35 2.08
CA PRO A 39 20.15 -33.53 1.35
C PRO A 39 20.00 -34.82 2.17
N ALA A 40 18.78 -35.34 2.27
CA ALA A 40 18.45 -36.47 3.13
C ALA A 40 19.08 -37.82 2.72
N ARG A 41 19.67 -37.92 1.52
CA ARG A 41 20.33 -39.14 1.00
C ARG A 41 21.83 -38.98 0.83
N GLY A 42 22.44 -38.01 1.51
CA GLY A 42 23.89 -37.78 1.44
C GLY A 42 24.35 -37.15 0.12
N GLN A 43 23.48 -36.39 -0.56
CA GLN A 43 23.83 -35.66 -1.77
C GLN A 43 24.93 -34.64 -1.46
N SER A 44 25.95 -34.57 -2.32
CA SER A 44 27.02 -33.57 -2.19
C SER A 44 26.49 -32.16 -2.44
N SER A 45 27.21 -31.13 -1.99
CA SER A 45 26.89 -29.73 -2.30
C SER A 45 26.82 -29.47 -3.81
N TYR A 46 27.75 -30.05 -4.57
CA TYR A 46 27.76 -29.95 -6.03
C TYR A 46 26.51 -30.58 -6.65
N GLN A 47 26.11 -31.76 -6.19
CA GLN A 47 24.88 -32.40 -6.64
C GLN A 47 23.67 -31.56 -6.26
N GLN A 48 23.61 -31.04 -5.04
CA GLN A 48 22.53 -30.16 -4.60
C GLN A 48 22.38 -28.91 -5.47
N SER A 49 23.47 -28.26 -5.86
CA SER A 49 23.42 -27.09 -6.74
C SER A 49 22.91 -27.44 -8.14
N ASN A 50 23.35 -28.56 -8.71
CA ASN A 50 22.84 -29.03 -10.01
C ASN A 50 21.36 -29.41 -9.92
N ASP A 51 20.99 -30.06 -8.82
CA ASP A 51 19.63 -30.55 -8.61
C ASP A 51 18.65 -29.40 -8.42
N ASP A 52 19.06 -28.40 -7.66
CA ASP A 52 18.34 -27.15 -7.47
C ASP A 52 18.12 -26.41 -8.80
N GLY A 53 19.18 -26.24 -9.61
CA GLY A 53 19.08 -25.59 -10.92
C GLY A 53 18.13 -26.31 -11.88
N ALA A 54 18.19 -27.65 -11.92
CA ALA A 54 17.28 -28.46 -12.71
C ALA A 54 15.82 -28.37 -12.21
N CYS A 55 15.60 -28.36 -10.89
CA CYS A 55 14.26 -28.20 -10.34
C CYS A 55 13.70 -26.79 -10.52
N TYR A 56 14.56 -25.76 -10.56
CA TYR A 56 14.16 -24.40 -10.96
C TYR A 56 13.64 -24.37 -12.39
N SER A 57 14.42 -24.90 -13.34
CA SER A 57 14.04 -24.89 -14.75
C SER A 57 12.78 -25.73 -15.00
N TRP A 58 12.65 -26.87 -14.31
CA TRP A 58 11.45 -27.70 -14.35
C TRP A 58 10.23 -26.97 -13.78
N ALA A 59 10.33 -26.33 -12.61
CA ALA A 59 9.24 -25.58 -12.02
C ALA A 59 8.76 -24.43 -12.93
N ARG A 60 9.68 -23.74 -13.60
CA ARG A 60 9.35 -22.73 -14.63
C ARG A 60 8.58 -23.34 -15.80
N GLN A 61 9.01 -24.48 -16.31
CA GLN A 61 8.34 -25.17 -17.42
C GLN A 61 6.94 -25.67 -17.04
N GLN A 62 6.76 -26.16 -15.81
CA GLN A 62 5.48 -26.68 -15.33
C GLN A 62 4.46 -25.57 -15.05
N THR A 63 4.91 -24.44 -14.50
CA THR A 63 4.01 -23.38 -14.02
C THR A 63 3.90 -22.20 -14.97
N GLY A 64 4.85 -22.01 -15.88
CA GLY A 64 4.97 -20.81 -16.71
C GLY A 64 5.39 -19.56 -15.94
N ILE A 65 5.76 -19.70 -14.66
CA ILE A 65 6.02 -18.59 -13.74
C ILE A 65 7.53 -18.40 -13.55
N ASP A 66 7.98 -17.15 -13.60
CA ASP A 66 9.32 -16.74 -13.22
C ASP A 66 9.26 -15.97 -11.89
N PRO A 67 9.73 -16.54 -10.76
CA PRO A 67 9.67 -15.88 -9.47
C PRO A 67 10.55 -14.61 -9.40
N LEU A 68 11.61 -14.51 -10.22
CA LEU A 68 12.48 -13.34 -10.24
C LEU A 68 11.76 -12.12 -10.80
N GLN A 69 10.95 -12.31 -11.85
CA GLN A 69 10.14 -11.24 -12.46
C GLN A 69 9.06 -10.71 -11.51
N ILE A 70 8.44 -11.61 -10.75
CA ILE A 70 7.39 -11.26 -9.80
C ILE A 70 7.98 -10.50 -8.61
N ALA A 71 9.13 -10.92 -8.09
CA ALA A 71 9.81 -10.26 -6.98
C ALA A 71 10.25 -8.82 -7.29
N SER A 72 10.53 -8.52 -8.57
CA SER A 72 10.88 -7.16 -9.03
C SER A 72 9.68 -6.24 -9.32
N SER A 73 8.44 -6.70 -9.14
CA SER A 73 7.27 -5.88 -9.48
C SER A 73 7.10 -4.70 -8.50
N PRO A 74 7.06 -3.44 -8.98
CA PRO A 74 6.99 -2.26 -8.12
C PRO A 74 5.64 -2.19 -7.38
N VAL A 75 5.71 -1.99 -6.05
CA VAL A 75 4.53 -1.72 -5.23
C VAL A 75 4.09 -0.27 -5.48
N PRO A 76 2.81 0.02 -5.78
CA PRO A 76 2.34 1.38 -5.99
C PRO A 76 2.59 2.24 -4.74
N VAL A 77 3.48 3.23 -4.86
CA VAL A 77 3.77 4.18 -3.79
C VAL A 77 2.77 5.32 -3.88
N ILE A 78 1.88 5.44 -2.89
CA ILE A 78 0.97 6.58 -2.79
C ILE A 78 1.75 7.73 -2.14
N VAL A 79 2.13 8.73 -2.93
CA VAL A 79 2.82 9.93 -2.42
C VAL A 79 1.81 10.79 -1.65
N PRO A 80 2.05 11.14 -0.37
CA PRO A 80 1.16 12.02 0.36
C PRO A 80 1.41 13.49 -0.02
N GLY A 81 0.35 14.21 -0.41
CA GLY A 81 0.27 15.66 -0.21
C GLY A 81 0.10 16.51 -1.48
N GLY A 82 -0.83 17.46 -1.39
CA GLY A 82 -1.03 18.53 -2.39
C GLY A 82 -2.42 18.55 -3.02
N GLU A 83 -3.21 17.47 -2.95
CA GLU A 83 -4.50 17.40 -3.66
C GLU A 83 -5.55 18.37 -3.12
N ARG A 84 -5.51 18.71 -1.83
CA ARG A 84 -6.42 19.73 -1.26
C ARG A 84 -6.06 21.13 -1.73
N VAL A 85 -4.76 21.42 -1.86
CA VAL A 85 -4.26 22.72 -2.35
C VAL A 85 -4.51 22.84 -3.85
N ARG A 86 -4.24 21.79 -4.62
CA ARG A 86 -4.57 21.71 -6.05
C ARG A 86 -6.08 21.81 -6.29
N GLY A 87 -6.88 21.15 -5.45
CA GLY A 87 -8.33 21.24 -5.46
C GLY A 87 -8.82 22.64 -5.15
N ALA A 88 -8.25 23.30 -4.12
CA ALA A 88 -8.55 24.69 -3.79
C ALA A 88 -8.22 25.65 -4.93
N ALA A 89 -7.02 25.54 -5.51
CA ALA A 89 -6.57 26.41 -6.59
C ALA A 89 -7.42 26.21 -7.87
N GLY A 90 -7.70 24.96 -8.25
CA GLY A 90 -8.56 24.65 -9.38
C GLY A 90 -10.01 25.10 -9.16
N GLY A 91 -10.53 24.90 -7.95
CA GLY A 91 -11.86 25.34 -7.56
C GLY A 91 -11.99 26.86 -7.52
N ALA A 92 -10.98 27.57 -7.04
CA ALA A 92 -10.94 29.03 -7.02
C ALA A 92 -10.94 29.62 -8.44
N ALA A 93 -10.14 29.06 -9.34
CA ALA A 93 -10.09 29.50 -10.75
C ALA A 93 -11.45 29.29 -11.44
N ALA A 94 -12.05 28.10 -11.29
CA ALA A 94 -13.37 27.82 -11.86
C ALA A 94 -14.47 28.70 -11.23
N GLY A 95 -14.42 28.88 -9.91
CA GLY A 95 -15.36 29.72 -9.16
C GLY A 95 -15.25 31.20 -9.51
N ALA A 96 -14.05 31.70 -9.83
CA ALA A 96 -13.85 33.08 -10.27
C ALA A 96 -14.52 33.36 -11.63
N VAL A 97 -14.43 32.42 -12.57
CA VAL A 97 -15.08 32.53 -13.89
C VAL A 97 -16.59 32.57 -13.74
N VAL A 98 -17.16 31.68 -12.92
CA VAL A 98 -18.61 31.64 -12.66
C VAL A 98 -19.06 32.88 -11.86
N GLY A 99 -18.28 33.30 -10.87
CA GLY A 99 -18.55 34.49 -10.06
C GLY A 99 -18.50 35.78 -10.87
N ALA A 100 -17.60 35.89 -11.86
CA ALA A 100 -17.53 37.03 -12.75
C ALA A 100 -18.81 37.22 -13.59
N ILE A 101 -19.44 36.11 -13.99
CA ILE A 101 -20.74 36.14 -14.68
C ILE A 101 -21.86 36.60 -13.73
N ALA A 102 -21.77 36.26 -12.45
CA ALA A 102 -22.74 36.63 -11.41
C ALA A 102 -22.45 37.99 -10.74
N GLY A 103 -21.44 38.73 -11.20
CA GLY A 103 -21.10 40.08 -10.72
C GLY A 103 -20.07 40.16 -9.58
N ASP A 104 -19.54 39.04 -9.08
CA ASP A 104 -18.48 39.02 -8.07
C ASP A 104 -17.56 37.81 -8.23
N ALA A 105 -16.47 38.03 -8.96
CA ALA A 105 -15.43 37.03 -9.18
C ALA A 105 -14.73 36.61 -7.88
N GLY A 106 -14.56 37.52 -6.91
CA GLY A 106 -13.86 37.24 -5.65
C GLY A 106 -14.66 36.31 -4.73
N LYS A 107 -15.97 36.55 -4.63
CA LYS A 107 -16.90 35.69 -3.87
C LYS A 107 -17.07 34.33 -4.53
N GLY A 108 -17.15 34.29 -5.87
CA GLY A 108 -17.13 33.05 -6.64
C GLY A 108 -15.82 32.25 -6.46
N ALA A 109 -14.67 32.93 -6.46
CA ALA A 109 -13.37 32.31 -6.23
C ALA A 109 -13.24 31.72 -4.82
N ALA A 110 -13.68 32.45 -3.79
CA ALA A 110 -13.64 31.96 -2.41
C ALA A 110 -14.56 30.75 -2.20
N ALA A 111 -15.78 30.80 -2.74
CA ALA A 111 -16.72 29.68 -2.70
C ALA A 111 -16.19 28.47 -3.47
N GLY A 112 -15.63 28.71 -4.66
CA GLY A 112 -14.99 27.69 -5.48
C GLY A 112 -13.76 27.06 -4.81
N ALA A 113 -12.95 27.85 -4.11
CA ALA A 113 -11.80 27.35 -3.34
C ALA A 113 -12.24 26.39 -2.24
N ALA A 114 -13.25 26.77 -1.45
CA ALA A 114 -13.80 25.93 -0.39
C ALA A 114 -14.37 24.62 -0.96
N ALA A 115 -15.20 24.69 -2.01
CA ALA A 115 -15.73 23.52 -2.70
C ALA A 115 -14.61 22.63 -3.27
N GLY A 116 -13.58 23.25 -3.85
CA GLY A 116 -12.42 22.60 -4.42
C GLY A 116 -11.56 21.83 -3.40
N THR A 117 -11.40 22.35 -2.17
CA THR A 117 -10.69 21.62 -1.10
C THR A 117 -11.41 20.32 -0.73
N ILE A 118 -12.74 20.35 -0.67
CA ILE A 118 -13.59 19.20 -0.33
C ILE A 118 -13.54 18.19 -1.47
N ALA A 119 -13.77 18.65 -2.70
CA ALA A 119 -13.74 17.81 -3.90
C ALA A 119 -12.35 17.16 -4.10
N GLY A 120 -11.27 17.93 -3.95
CA GLY A 120 -9.90 17.41 -4.01
C GLY A 120 -9.60 16.38 -2.91
N GLY A 121 -10.11 16.60 -1.70
CA GLY A 121 -10.02 15.63 -0.60
C GLY A 121 -10.79 14.34 -0.85
N VAL A 122 -11.98 14.40 -1.45
CA VAL A 122 -12.78 13.23 -1.85
C VAL A 122 -12.07 12.46 -2.98
N ALA A 123 -11.64 13.15 -4.03
CA ALA A 123 -10.92 12.57 -5.15
C ALA A 123 -9.64 11.86 -4.71
N HIS A 124 -8.86 12.49 -3.81
CA HIS A 124 -7.67 11.85 -3.24
C HIS A 124 -8.03 10.54 -2.50
N ARG A 125 -9.08 10.54 -1.67
CA ARG A 125 -9.50 9.31 -0.98
C ARG A 125 -9.94 8.22 -1.96
N GLN A 126 -10.64 8.58 -3.03
CA GLN A 126 -11.06 7.64 -4.05
C GLN A 126 -9.88 7.05 -4.82
N GLN A 127 -8.92 7.88 -5.23
CA GLN A 127 -7.69 7.43 -5.86
C GLN A 127 -6.89 6.50 -4.95
N ARG A 128 -6.78 6.80 -3.65
CA ARG A 128 -6.14 5.89 -2.69
C ARG A 128 -6.86 4.55 -2.59
N ARG A 129 -8.20 4.56 -2.52
CA ARG A 129 -8.98 3.30 -2.48
C ARG A 129 -8.78 2.47 -3.74
N GLN A 130 -8.76 3.11 -4.90
CA GLN A 130 -8.47 2.45 -6.18
C GLN A 130 -7.05 1.89 -6.21
N ALA A 131 -6.06 2.68 -5.85
CA ALA A 131 -4.66 2.25 -5.80
C ALA A 131 -4.43 1.08 -4.83
N VAL A 132 -5.07 1.12 -3.64
CA VAL A 132 -5.01 0.02 -2.66
C VAL A 132 -5.74 -1.23 -3.17
N ALA A 133 -6.89 -1.08 -3.83
CA ALA A 133 -7.61 -2.22 -4.39
C ALA A 133 -6.82 -2.90 -5.52
N THR A 134 -6.25 -2.10 -6.43
CA THR A 134 -5.40 -2.61 -7.52
C THR A 134 -4.11 -3.23 -6.98
N SER A 135 -3.45 -2.61 -6.01
CA SER A 135 -2.22 -3.16 -5.43
C SER A 135 -2.49 -4.45 -4.66
N ALA A 136 -3.59 -4.54 -3.92
CA ALA A 136 -4.00 -5.76 -3.22
C ALA A 136 -4.29 -6.91 -4.19
N GLN A 137 -4.94 -6.62 -5.32
CA GLN A 137 -5.22 -7.62 -6.35
C GLN A 137 -3.94 -8.15 -7.01
N ILE A 138 -3.02 -7.26 -7.39
CA ILE A 138 -1.72 -7.64 -7.98
C ILE A 138 -0.91 -8.46 -6.98
N GLN A 139 -0.88 -8.04 -5.72
CA GLN A 139 -0.19 -8.74 -4.65
C GLN A 139 -0.76 -10.15 -4.40
N ALA A 140 -2.08 -10.31 -4.39
CA ALA A 140 -2.73 -11.61 -4.22
C ALA A 140 -2.42 -12.56 -5.39
N ASN A 141 -2.49 -12.07 -6.63
CA ASN A 141 -2.16 -12.86 -7.82
C ASN A 141 -0.68 -13.28 -7.82
N ASN A 142 0.22 -12.36 -7.49
CA ASN A 142 1.66 -12.62 -7.40
C ASN A 142 1.99 -13.63 -6.29
N GLY A 143 1.32 -13.55 -5.14
CA GLY A 143 1.50 -14.47 -4.03
C GLY A 143 1.13 -15.91 -4.41
N TRP A 144 -0.01 -16.10 -5.07
CA TRP A 144 -0.41 -17.43 -5.57
C TRP A 144 0.57 -17.96 -6.64
N ALA A 145 0.99 -17.10 -7.57
CA ALA A 145 1.92 -17.48 -8.63
C ALA A 145 3.29 -17.93 -8.08
N VAL A 146 3.87 -17.17 -7.15
CA VAL A 146 5.14 -17.57 -6.52
C VAL A 146 4.97 -18.84 -5.67
N THR A 147 3.81 -19.01 -5.02
CA THR A 147 3.52 -20.21 -4.24
C THR A 147 3.44 -21.46 -5.12
N SER A 148 2.73 -21.41 -6.25
CA SER A 148 2.61 -22.55 -7.17
C SER A 148 3.95 -22.92 -7.80
N TYR A 149 4.78 -21.92 -8.12
CA TYR A 149 6.17 -22.12 -8.54
C TYR A 149 6.97 -22.92 -7.51
N TRP A 150 6.97 -22.48 -6.25
CA TRP A 150 7.73 -23.17 -5.20
C TRP A 150 7.16 -24.54 -4.86
N GLN A 151 5.85 -24.76 -5.01
CA GLN A 151 5.27 -26.09 -4.87
C GLN A 151 5.79 -27.05 -5.94
N ALA A 152 5.91 -26.62 -7.19
CA ALA A 152 6.53 -27.43 -8.24
C ALA A 152 8.01 -27.71 -7.91
N TRP A 153 8.77 -26.69 -7.53
CA TRP A 153 10.16 -26.88 -7.11
C TRP A 153 10.29 -27.88 -5.95
N ARG A 154 9.43 -27.78 -4.92
CA ARG A 154 9.36 -28.74 -3.81
C ARG A 154 9.12 -30.16 -4.31
N ALA A 155 8.15 -30.36 -5.20
CA ALA A 155 7.85 -31.69 -5.73
C ALA A 155 9.05 -32.32 -6.45
N CYS A 156 9.77 -31.53 -7.25
CA CYS A 156 10.99 -31.98 -7.93
C CYS A 156 12.09 -32.36 -6.93
N MET A 157 12.38 -31.49 -5.97
CA MET A 157 13.41 -31.74 -4.96
C MET A 157 13.06 -32.95 -4.08
N THR A 158 11.81 -33.08 -3.64
CA THR A 158 11.34 -34.25 -2.89
C THR A 158 11.49 -35.54 -3.68
N GLY A 159 11.15 -35.55 -4.98
CA GLY A 159 11.35 -36.70 -5.86
C GLY A 159 12.82 -37.13 -6.01
N ARG A 160 13.76 -36.20 -5.82
CA ARG A 160 15.21 -36.45 -5.81
C ARG A 160 15.74 -36.82 -4.43
N GLY A 161 14.86 -36.98 -3.45
CA GLY A 161 15.18 -37.40 -2.09
C GLY A 161 15.81 -36.29 -1.25
N TYR A 162 15.42 -35.04 -1.50
CA TYR A 162 15.62 -33.95 -0.55
C TYR A 162 14.42 -33.88 0.39
N SER A 163 14.67 -33.52 1.64
CA SER A 163 13.59 -33.14 2.58
C SER A 163 13.41 -31.63 2.48
N VAL A 164 12.20 -31.17 2.11
CA VAL A 164 11.95 -29.77 1.78
C VAL A 164 10.96 -29.15 2.76
N GLN A 165 11.31 -27.98 3.31
CA GLN A 165 10.49 -27.21 4.25
C GLN A 165 10.10 -25.86 3.63
#